data_AF-A0A9P5N634-F1
#
_entry.id   AF-A0A9P5N634-F1
#
_cell.length_a   1.000
_cell.length_b   1.000
_cell.length_c   1.000
_cell.angle_alpha   90.00
_cell.angle_beta   90.00
_cell.angle_gamma   90.00
#
_symmetry.space_group_name_H-M   'P 1'
#
loop_
_entity.id
_entity.type
_entity.pdbx_description
1 polymer ?
#
loop_
_entity_poly.entity_id
_entity_poly.type
_entity_poly.pdbx_seq_one_letter_code
_entity_poly.pdbx_strand_id
1 'polypeptide(L)' 'VTLAAVQTFTRPDPQLLKESYGTLHVCRFPGEEGLVVVDVKCLTDIVRMVP' A
#
# COMPACT_ATOMS: atom_id res chain seq x y z
N VAL A 1 6.50 -22.57 6.72
CA VAL A 1 6.39 -21.39 5.83
C VAL A 1 5.10 -20.69 6.22
N THR A 2 5.16 -19.39 6.50
CA THR A 2 3.97 -18.60 6.89
C THR A 2 3.75 -17.54 5.84
N LEU A 3 2.57 -17.58 5.21
CA LEU A 3 2.21 -16.68 4.12
C LEU A 3 1.20 -15.65 4.61
N ALA A 4 1.26 -14.45 4.02
CA ALA A 4 0.26 -13.41 4.18
C ALA A 4 -0.34 -13.05 2.82
N ALA A 5 -1.67 -12.96 2.76
CA ALA A 5 -2.36 -12.29 1.67
C ALA A 5 -2.39 -10.79 1.97
N VAL A 6 -1.86 -9.98 1.06
CA VAL A 6 -1.79 -8.52 1.21
C VAL A 6 -2.44 -7.83 0.02
N GLN A 7 -3.12 -6.73 0.31
CA GLN A 7 -3.67 -5.85 -0.71
C GLN A 7 -2.65 -4.77 -1.05
N THR A 8 -2.23 -4.73 -2.31
CA THR A 8 -1.38 -3.66 -2.82
C THR A 8 -2.21 -2.50 -3.36
N PHE A 9 -1.63 -1.31 -3.29
CA PHE A 9 -2.15 -0.09 -3.91
C PHE A 9 -1.16 0.37 -4.98
N THR A 10 -1.65 1.14 -5.96
CA THR A 10 -0.76 1.73 -6.96
C THR A 10 0.20 2.74 -6.32
N ARG A 11 1.19 3.19 -7.10
CA ARG A 11 1.95 4.39 -6.72
C ARG A 11 0.99 5.58 -6.52
N PRO A 12 1.31 6.51 -5.60
CA PRO A 12 0.53 7.72 -5.41
C PRO A 12 0.44 8.54 -6.69
N ASP A 13 -0.68 9.25 -6.86
CA ASP A 13 -0.83 10.25 -7.90
C ASP A 13 0.29 11.31 -7.76
N PRO A 14 1.15 11.48 -8.78
CA PRO A 14 2.32 12.35 -8.67
C PRO A 14 1.95 13.83 -8.60
N GLN A 15 0.81 14.23 -9.15
CA GLN A 15 0.35 15.62 -9.13
C GLN A 15 -0.15 15.97 -7.72
N LEU A 16 -1.03 15.15 -7.14
CA LEU A 16 -1.57 15.39 -5.80
C LEU A 16 -0.49 15.28 -4.72
N LEU A 17 0.45 14.35 -4.88
CA LEU A 17 1.59 14.25 -3.98
C LEU A 17 2.46 15.53 -4.02
N LYS A 18 2.65 16.10 -5.22
CA LYS A 18 3.40 17.35 -5.38
C LYS A 18 2.65 18.55 -4.79
N GLU A 19 1.35 18.68 -5.07
CA GLU A 19 0.52 19.78 -4.57
C GLU A 19 0.38 19.76 -3.03
N SER A 20 0.44 18.58 -2.41
CA SER A 20 0.43 18.41 -0.96
C SER A 20 1.81 18.43 -0.29
N TYR A 21 2.87 18.80 -1.03
CA TYR A 21 4.25 18.79 -0.54
C TYR A 21 4.67 17.45 0.09
N GLY A 22 4.20 16.33 -0.48
CA GLY A 22 4.50 14.98 0.02
C GLY A 22 3.67 14.53 1.22
N THR A 23 2.64 15.29 1.62
CA THR A 23 1.84 14.98 2.81
C THR A 23 0.67 14.04 2.50
N LEU A 24 0.09 14.14 1.29
CA LEU A 24 -1.07 13.35 0.89
C LEU A 24 -0.70 12.33 -0.18
N HIS A 25 -0.79 11.05 0.18
CA HIS A 25 -0.56 9.92 -0.71
C HIS A 25 -1.90 9.38 -1.21
N VAL A 26 -2.35 9.86 -2.38
CA VAL A 26 -3.58 9.35 -3.03
C VAL A 26 -3.23 8.21 -3.96
N CYS A 27 -3.61 6.98 -3.61
CA CYS A 27 -3.35 5.78 -4.40
C CYS A 27 -4.66 5.17 -4.92
N ARG A 28 -4.60 4.39 -6.01
CA ARG A 28 -5.74 3.63 -6.52
C ARG A 28 -5.79 2.24 -5.88
N PHE A 29 -6.99 1.83 -5.49
CA PHE A 29 -7.30 0.46 -5.10
C PHE A 29 -7.56 -0.37 -6.38
N PRO A 30 -6.70 -1.35 -6.71
CA PRO A 30 -6.85 -2.16 -7.93
C PRO A 30 -7.88 -3.29 -7.82
N GLY A 31 -8.48 -3.51 -6.64
CA GLY A 31 -9.36 -4.66 -6.41
C GLY A 31 -8.58 -5.97 -6.38
N GLU A 32 -9.15 -7.00 -7.00
CA GLU A 32 -8.60 -8.37 -7.00
C GLU A 32 -7.20 -8.46 -7.61
N GLU A 33 -6.90 -7.64 -8.62
CA GLU A 33 -5.59 -7.62 -9.28
C GLU A 33 -4.45 -7.17 -8.35
N GLY A 34 -4.76 -6.48 -7.24
CA GLY A 34 -3.77 -6.08 -6.24
C GLY A 34 -3.58 -7.07 -5.10
N LEU A 35 -4.31 -8.19 -5.08
CA LEU A 35 -4.15 -9.20 -4.05
C LEU A 35 -2.93 -10.07 -4.37
N VAL A 36 -1.93 -10.05 -3.49
CA VAL A 36 -0.71 -10.84 -3.64
C VAL A 36 -0.43 -11.65 -2.38
N VAL A 37 0.21 -12.80 -2.56
CA VAL A 37 0.64 -13.67 -1.46
C VAL A 37 2.14 -13.52 -1.30
N VAL A 38 2.57 -13.14 -0.09
CA VAL A 38 3.98 -12.92 0.26
C VAL A 38 4.38 -13.79 1.44
N ASP A 39 5.68 -14.11 1.55
CA ASP A 39 6.22 -14.65 2.81
C ASP A 39 6.18 -13.55 3.87
N VAL A 40 5.65 -13.87 5.05
CA VAL A 40 5.53 -12.92 6.16
C VAL A 40 6.88 -12.31 6.54
N LYS A 41 7.98 -13.03 6.34
CA LYS A 41 9.34 -12.55 6.63
C LYS A 41 9.79 -11.40 5.72
N CYS A 42 9.09 -11.15 4.61
CA CYS A 42 9.37 -10.00 3.74
C CYS A 42 8.74 -8.69 4.23
N LEU A 43 7.84 -8.74 5.20
CA LEU A 43 7.22 -7.55 5.79
C LEU A 43 8.20 -6.92 6.79
N THR A 44 8.61 -5.67 6.54
CA THR A 44 9.53 -4.95 7.43
C THR A 44 8.80 -4.22 8.56
N ASP A 45 7.63 -3.67 8.24
CA ASP A 45 6.89 -2.78 9.13
C ASP A 45 5.38 -3.02 8.99
N ILE A 46 4.65 -2.84 10.09
CA ILE A 46 3.18 -2.89 10.10
C ILE A 46 2.69 -1.55 10.66
N VAL A 47 2.02 -0.78 9.81
CA VAL A 47 1.40 0.49 10.20
C VAL A 47 -0.10 0.28 10.34
N ARG A 48 -0.64 0.71 11.48
CA ARG A 48 -2.08 0.67 11.75
C ARG A 48 -2.68 2.06 11.54
N MET A 49 -3.77 2.14 10.77
CA MET A 49 -4.59 3.35 10.72
C MET A 49 -5.42 3.47 12.00
N VAL A 50 -5.35 4.63 12.66
CA VAL A 50 -6.22 5.00 13.78
C VAL A 50 -7.38 5.82 13.21
N PRO A 51 -8.64 5.52 13.56
CA PRO A 51 -9.81 6.29 13.11
C PRO A 51 -9.84 7.70 13.72
#